data_AF-A0A820W9V8-F1
#
_entry.id   AF-A0A820W9V8-F1
#
_cell.length_a   1.000
_cell.length_b   1.000
_cell.length_c   1.000
_cell.angle_alpha   90.00
_cell.angle_beta   90.00
_cell.angle_gamma   90.00
#
_symmetry.space_group_name_H-M   'P 1'
#
loop_
_entity.id
_entity.type
_entity.pdbx_description
1 polymer ?
#
loop_
_entity_poly.entity_id
_entity_poly.type
_entity_poly.pdbx_seq_one_letter_code
_entity_poly.pdbx_strand_id
1 'polypeptide(L)'
;RNCRHIKPGHLDKWLVVYERKQKPIVNELINTLYNVCTLMGMRVEYPEIRAELQNDRPETYLKALEQNCFNQQYNLVLCVLNNNRKDRYDVLKKFSCMDTVIPSQMVLLKTLNKHGQLMSVATKIGVQISAKLGEEIWSVTIPSKSLMIIGIDSYRDINIKRKQVSIAAFVATTNPQCTSYYSRIIMQTTTQELVDGISVCIRDALKAFFMQNNAKPERIVIYCDGVGDGQLQAVYEHESPQIEETFSKVQEGYTPKWAMIIVKTRGTIIDHTITHQNWFDFYLISQCARQGTAAPTLFNVIWDRTTFKVDHIQQLTFKLCHLYYNWPTPVYTVEDVDDDDVIVTGQNHANQGGGTVGVGLNQGGGTVGVGLNQGGHIGATRSKQGGLIFEMQSHDISDLIALAAEDLVYLLLRLAVLGCGRYPAFNCIST
;
A
#
# COMPACT_ATOMS: atom_id res chain seq x y z
N ARG A 1 -11.04 -4.11 17.03
CA ARG A 1 -10.94 -5.58 17.17
C ARG A 1 -12.29 -6.27 16.94
N ASN A 2 -13.41 -5.68 17.37
CA ASN A 2 -14.76 -6.27 17.17
C ASN A 2 -15.59 -5.49 16.13
N CYS A 3 -14.92 -4.79 15.21
CA CYS A 3 -15.60 -4.04 14.17
C CYS A 3 -15.84 -4.96 12.98
N ARG A 4 -17.05 -4.94 12.44
CA ARG A 4 -17.37 -5.64 11.19
C ARG A 4 -16.84 -4.86 10.00
N HIS A 5 -16.53 -5.57 8.93
CA HIS A 5 -16.21 -4.97 7.64
C HIS A 5 -17.42 -4.20 7.10
N ILE A 6 -17.17 -3.14 6.32
CA ILE A 6 -18.23 -2.37 5.65
C ILE A 6 -18.99 -3.27 4.68
N LYS A 7 -18.24 -4.06 3.90
CA LYS A 7 -18.78 -5.04 2.97
C LYS A 7 -18.03 -6.37 3.14
N PRO A 8 -18.46 -7.22 4.09
CA PRO A 8 -17.84 -8.53 4.29
C PRO A 8 -18.16 -9.45 3.11
N GLY A 9 -17.22 -10.35 2.83
CA GLY A 9 -17.30 -11.35 1.78
C GLY A 9 -17.39 -12.76 2.36
N HIS A 10 -16.93 -13.73 1.57
CA HIS A 10 -17.01 -15.14 1.90
C HIS A 10 -15.70 -15.88 1.57
N LEU A 11 -15.33 -16.80 2.45
CA LEU A 11 -14.21 -17.73 2.29
C LEU A 11 -14.77 -19.15 2.38
N ASP A 12 -15.38 -19.61 1.28
CA ASP A 12 -16.16 -20.83 1.24
C ASP A 12 -15.32 -22.03 0.78
N LYS A 13 -14.53 -21.85 -0.28
CA LYS A 13 -13.72 -22.90 -0.90
C LYS A 13 -12.25 -22.49 -0.92
N TRP A 14 -11.46 -23.04 -0.01
CA TRP A 14 -10.05 -22.68 0.12
C TRP A 14 -9.18 -23.86 0.57
N LEU A 15 -7.89 -23.75 0.26
CA LEU A 15 -6.88 -24.79 0.45
C LEU A 15 -5.84 -24.31 1.46
N VAL A 16 -5.37 -25.21 2.33
CA VAL A 16 -4.22 -24.97 3.20
C VAL A 16 -3.10 -25.96 2.92
N VAL A 17 -1.90 -25.46 2.61
CA VAL A 17 -0.70 -26.23 2.31
C VAL A 17 0.35 -26.03 3.40
N TYR A 18 0.85 -27.11 4.00
CA TYR A 18 1.77 -27.04 5.12
C TYR A 18 2.56 -28.35 5.29
N GLU A 19 3.71 -28.31 5.96
CA GLU A 19 4.48 -29.52 6.26
C GLU A 19 3.81 -30.33 7.38
N ARG A 20 3.73 -31.66 7.25
CA ARG A 20 2.99 -32.56 8.17
C ARG A 20 3.27 -32.30 9.66
N LYS A 21 4.52 -32.00 10.02
CA LYS A 21 4.91 -31.70 11.42
C LYS A 21 4.25 -30.44 12.00
N GLN A 22 3.76 -29.53 11.16
CA GLN A 22 3.10 -28.28 11.54
C GLN A 22 1.60 -28.45 11.80
N LYS A 23 1.03 -29.66 11.57
CA LYS A 23 -0.41 -29.93 11.70
C LYS A 23 -1.06 -29.36 12.98
N PRO A 24 -0.46 -29.48 14.19
CA PRO A 24 -1.09 -28.95 15.40
C PRO A 24 -1.29 -27.43 15.35
N ILE A 25 -0.25 -26.66 15.04
CA ILE A 25 -0.30 -25.20 15.00
C ILE A 25 -1.14 -24.68 13.82
N VAL A 26 -1.17 -25.42 12.70
CA VAL A 26 -2.02 -25.07 11.55
C VAL A 26 -3.49 -25.27 11.86
N ASN A 27 -3.87 -26.33 12.58
CA ASN A 27 -5.24 -26.52 13.03
C ASN A 27 -5.67 -25.40 14.01
N GLU A 28 -4.78 -24.99 14.91
CA GLU A 28 -5.02 -23.87 15.82
C GLU A 28 -5.22 -22.56 15.05
N LEU A 29 -4.38 -22.30 14.03
CA LEU A 29 -4.52 -21.16 13.13
C LEU A 29 -5.87 -21.17 12.40
N ILE A 30 -6.27 -22.29 11.80
CA ILE A 30 -7.54 -22.41 11.06
C ILE A 30 -8.73 -22.10 11.98
N ASN A 31 -8.76 -22.68 13.18
CA ASN A 31 -9.82 -22.41 14.16
C ASN A 31 -9.83 -20.94 14.60
N THR A 32 -8.64 -20.36 14.83
CA THR A 32 -8.53 -18.96 15.21
C THR A 32 -8.98 -18.04 14.08
N LEU A 33 -8.60 -18.33 12.83
CA LEU A 33 -9.03 -17.62 11.62
C LEU A 33 -10.55 -17.67 11.46
N TYR A 34 -11.16 -18.85 11.57
CA TYR A 34 -12.61 -19.02 11.54
C TYR A 34 -13.30 -18.06 12.53
N ASN A 35 -12.82 -18.03 13.78
CA ASN A 35 -13.39 -17.17 14.82
C ASN A 35 -13.22 -15.69 14.51
N VAL A 36 -12.01 -15.23 14.19
CA VAL A 36 -11.75 -13.78 13.99
C VAL A 36 -12.43 -13.25 12.72
N CYS A 37 -12.42 -14.01 11.63
CA CYS A 37 -13.05 -13.62 10.38
C CYS A 37 -14.58 -13.59 10.51
N THR A 38 -15.17 -14.54 11.26
CA THR A 38 -16.60 -14.51 11.58
C THR A 38 -16.96 -13.28 12.42
N LEU A 39 -16.13 -12.89 13.39
CA LEU A 39 -16.32 -11.67 14.18
C LEU A 39 -16.22 -10.39 13.32
N MET A 40 -15.40 -10.41 12.27
CA MET A 40 -15.32 -9.36 11.25
C MET A 40 -16.54 -9.33 10.30
N GLY A 41 -17.43 -10.32 10.38
CA GLY A 41 -18.65 -10.42 9.59
C GLY A 41 -18.51 -11.24 8.31
N MET A 42 -17.35 -11.85 8.04
CA MET A 42 -17.17 -12.75 6.90
C MET A 42 -17.95 -14.04 7.11
N ARG A 43 -18.46 -14.62 6.03
CA ARG A 43 -18.87 -16.04 6.02
C ARG A 43 -17.63 -16.89 5.75
N VAL A 44 -17.28 -17.77 6.68
CA VAL A 44 -16.06 -18.60 6.55
C VAL A 44 -16.43 -20.05 6.73
N GLU A 45 -16.01 -20.89 5.80
CA GLU A 45 -16.06 -22.35 5.92
C GLU A 45 -14.67 -22.90 6.31
N TYR A 46 -14.61 -24.12 6.80
CA TYR A 46 -13.33 -24.81 6.99
C TYR A 46 -12.68 -25.14 5.63
N PRO A 47 -11.34 -25.18 5.55
CA PRO A 47 -10.66 -25.43 4.27
C PRO A 47 -11.02 -26.81 3.73
N GLU A 48 -11.37 -26.85 2.44
CA GLU A 48 -11.82 -28.06 1.74
C GLU A 48 -10.69 -29.10 1.68
N ILE A 49 -9.46 -28.62 1.46
CA ILE A 49 -8.26 -29.45 1.39
C ILE A 49 -7.20 -28.96 2.37
N ARG A 50 -6.61 -29.93 3.08
CA ARG A 50 -5.44 -29.76 3.94
C ARG A 50 -4.29 -30.58 3.34
N ALA A 51 -3.50 -29.96 2.48
CA ALA A 51 -2.38 -30.61 1.79
C ALA A 51 -1.16 -30.70 2.72
N GLU A 52 -0.95 -31.88 3.29
CA GLU A 52 0.20 -32.18 4.15
C GLU A 52 1.44 -32.58 3.32
N LEU A 53 2.48 -31.76 3.40
CA LEU A 53 3.75 -31.99 2.71
C LEU A 53 4.72 -32.83 3.56
N GLN A 54 5.54 -33.65 2.89
CA GLN A 54 6.59 -34.45 3.53
C GLN A 54 7.83 -33.64 3.90
N ASN A 55 8.09 -32.56 3.17
CA ASN A 55 9.22 -31.66 3.35
C ASN A 55 8.84 -30.26 2.87
N ASP A 56 9.72 -29.29 3.04
CA ASP A 56 9.45 -27.89 2.72
C ASP A 56 10.16 -27.39 1.45
N ARG A 57 10.53 -28.28 0.53
CA ARG A 57 11.16 -27.89 -0.74
C ARG A 57 10.15 -27.22 -1.69
N PRO A 58 10.54 -26.18 -2.46
CA PRO A 58 9.64 -25.49 -3.38
C PRO A 58 8.87 -26.42 -4.33
N GLU A 59 9.53 -27.46 -4.86
CA GLU A 59 8.93 -28.44 -5.78
C GLU A 59 7.82 -29.25 -5.12
N THR A 60 7.94 -29.50 -3.80
CA THR A 60 6.93 -30.24 -3.04
C THR A 60 5.68 -29.40 -2.82
N TYR A 61 5.84 -28.09 -2.58
CA TYR A 61 4.70 -27.18 -2.53
C TYR A 61 4.05 -27.05 -3.90
N LEU A 62 4.83 -26.80 -4.96
CA LEU A 62 4.31 -26.68 -6.34
C LEU A 62 3.49 -27.89 -6.73
N LYS A 63 4.04 -29.10 -6.56
CA LYS A 63 3.33 -30.33 -6.89
C LYS A 63 1.99 -30.45 -6.16
N ALA A 64 1.95 -30.06 -4.88
CA ALA A 64 0.70 -30.06 -4.13
C ALA A 64 -0.28 -29.01 -4.67
N LEU A 65 0.19 -27.82 -5.05
CA LEU A 65 -0.66 -26.79 -5.65
C LEU A 65 -1.18 -27.22 -7.02
N GLU A 66 -0.33 -27.72 -7.92
CA GLU A 66 -0.70 -28.23 -9.24
C GLU A 66 -1.78 -29.31 -9.15
N GLN A 67 -1.61 -30.28 -8.25
CA GLN A 67 -2.56 -31.38 -8.05
C GLN A 67 -3.93 -30.91 -7.58
N ASN A 68 -4.00 -29.84 -6.78
CA ASN A 68 -5.24 -29.40 -6.17
C ASN A 68 -5.89 -28.25 -6.94
N CYS A 69 -5.13 -27.34 -7.56
CA CYS A 69 -5.61 -26.06 -8.06
C CYS A 69 -5.95 -26.01 -9.56
N PHE A 70 -5.30 -26.80 -10.44
CA PHE A 70 -5.47 -26.63 -11.89
C PHE A 70 -6.92 -26.81 -12.40
N ASN A 71 -7.71 -27.64 -11.73
CA ASN A 71 -9.09 -27.95 -12.14
C ASN A 71 -10.14 -27.48 -11.11
N GLN A 72 -9.75 -26.62 -10.17
CA GLN A 72 -10.61 -26.21 -9.06
C GLN A 72 -10.59 -24.69 -8.92
N GLN A 73 -11.76 -24.09 -8.72
CA GLN A 73 -11.86 -22.68 -8.35
C GLN A 73 -11.86 -22.57 -6.83
N TYR A 74 -10.74 -22.16 -6.26
CA TYR A 74 -10.63 -21.77 -4.85
C TYR A 74 -10.69 -20.24 -4.71
N ASN A 75 -11.28 -19.77 -3.61
CA ASN A 75 -11.23 -18.36 -3.22
C ASN A 75 -9.83 -17.95 -2.77
N LEU A 76 -9.09 -18.86 -2.13
CA LEU A 76 -7.78 -18.60 -1.54
C LEU A 76 -6.95 -19.88 -1.41
N VAL A 77 -5.63 -19.74 -1.52
CA VAL A 77 -4.66 -20.72 -1.04
C VAL A 77 -3.84 -20.14 0.12
N LEU A 78 -3.78 -20.83 1.26
CA LEU A 78 -2.91 -20.47 2.37
C LEU A 78 -1.73 -21.44 2.48
N CYS A 79 -0.51 -20.93 2.40
CA CYS A 79 0.71 -21.73 2.52
C CYS A 79 1.48 -21.36 3.79
N VAL A 80 1.78 -22.36 4.63
CA VAL A 80 2.58 -22.19 5.85
C VAL A 80 4.03 -22.56 5.57
N LEU A 81 4.93 -21.58 5.65
CA LEU A 81 6.34 -21.72 5.29
C LEU A 81 7.23 -21.76 6.55
N ASN A 82 8.25 -22.63 6.58
CA ASN A 82 9.17 -22.73 7.72
C ASN A 82 10.03 -21.46 7.93
N ASN A 83 10.40 -20.77 6.85
CA ASN A 83 11.31 -19.63 6.86
C ASN A 83 10.99 -18.66 5.71
N ASN A 84 11.68 -17.52 5.69
CA ASN A 84 11.53 -16.46 4.69
C ASN A 84 12.42 -16.66 3.46
N ARG A 85 12.66 -17.91 3.05
CA ARG A 85 13.42 -18.22 1.84
C ARG A 85 12.71 -17.65 0.60
N LYS A 86 13.43 -16.78 -0.12
CA LYS A 86 12.89 -16.03 -1.26
C LYS A 86 12.50 -16.94 -2.43
N ASP A 87 13.36 -17.91 -2.77
CA ASP A 87 13.13 -18.86 -3.84
C ASP A 87 11.81 -19.63 -3.70
N ARG A 88 11.46 -20.01 -2.47
CA ARG A 88 10.17 -20.64 -2.18
C ARG A 88 9.01 -19.67 -2.37
N TYR A 89 9.13 -18.46 -1.83
CA TYR A 89 8.07 -17.45 -1.94
C TYR A 89 7.79 -17.09 -3.40
N ASP A 90 8.84 -16.82 -4.18
CA ASP A 90 8.75 -16.41 -5.58
C ASP A 90 8.04 -17.47 -6.42
N VAL A 91 8.46 -18.73 -6.29
CA VAL A 91 7.89 -19.85 -7.04
C VAL A 91 6.40 -20.03 -6.75
N LEU A 92 5.99 -19.94 -5.48
CA LEU A 92 4.59 -20.09 -5.10
C LEU A 92 3.73 -18.91 -5.55
N LYS A 93 4.29 -17.69 -5.51
CA LYS A 93 3.61 -16.50 -6.03
C LYS A 93 3.47 -16.53 -7.54
N LYS A 94 4.52 -16.95 -8.26
CA LYS A 94 4.46 -17.16 -9.71
C LYS A 94 3.31 -18.10 -10.07
N PHE A 95 3.25 -19.27 -9.44
CA PHE A 95 2.19 -20.25 -9.69
C PHE A 95 0.79 -19.69 -9.41
N SER A 96 0.62 -19.02 -8.26
CA SER A 96 -0.69 -18.51 -7.84
C SER A 96 -1.20 -17.39 -8.77
N CYS A 97 -0.30 -16.50 -9.23
CA CYS A 97 -0.70 -15.35 -10.04
C CYS A 97 -0.69 -15.60 -11.55
N MET A 98 0.15 -16.50 -12.06
CA MET A 98 0.31 -16.74 -13.50
C MET A 98 -0.38 -18.02 -13.97
N ASP A 99 -0.30 -19.10 -13.19
CA ASP A 99 -0.75 -20.43 -13.64
C ASP A 99 -2.21 -20.72 -13.26
N THR A 100 -2.70 -20.20 -12.12
CA THR A 100 -4.06 -20.48 -11.60
C THR A 100 -4.92 -19.25 -11.30
N VAL A 101 -4.31 -18.07 -11.15
CA VAL A 101 -4.97 -16.80 -10.77
C VAL A 101 -5.81 -16.94 -9.50
N ILE A 102 -5.25 -17.61 -8.48
CA ILE A 102 -5.90 -17.80 -7.17
C ILE A 102 -5.16 -16.95 -6.12
N PRO A 103 -5.85 -16.07 -5.38
CA PRO A 103 -5.23 -15.29 -4.32
C PRO A 103 -4.51 -16.17 -3.29
N SER A 104 -3.27 -15.79 -2.95
CA SER A 104 -2.41 -16.61 -2.08
C SER A 104 -1.98 -15.90 -0.80
N GLN A 105 -2.12 -16.58 0.35
CA GLN A 105 -1.69 -16.10 1.66
C GLN A 105 -0.51 -16.92 2.19
N MET A 106 0.65 -16.28 2.29
CA MET A 106 1.87 -16.91 2.78
C MET A 106 2.08 -16.58 4.25
N VAL A 107 2.27 -17.59 5.11
CA VAL A 107 2.38 -17.42 6.56
C VAL A 107 3.65 -18.10 7.06
N LEU A 108 4.51 -17.36 7.77
CA LEU A 108 5.73 -17.94 8.35
C LEU A 108 5.42 -18.68 9.65
N LEU A 109 5.94 -19.89 9.81
CA LEU A 109 5.78 -20.71 11.01
C LEU A 109 6.26 -19.99 12.28
N LYS A 110 7.37 -19.24 12.19
CA LYS A 110 7.89 -18.42 13.31
C LYS A 110 6.87 -17.39 13.83
N THR A 111 5.95 -16.95 12.98
CA THR A 111 4.92 -15.96 13.33
C THR A 111 3.78 -16.61 14.10
N LEU A 112 3.50 -17.89 13.84
CA LEU A 112 2.47 -18.67 14.53
C LEU A 112 2.93 -19.13 15.91
N ASN A 113 4.21 -19.46 16.07
CA ASN A 113 4.77 -19.97 17.33
C ASN A 113 5.02 -18.90 18.41
N LYS A 114 4.63 -17.64 18.20
CA LYS A 114 4.77 -16.59 19.21
C LYS A 114 3.70 -16.80 20.30
N HIS A 115 4.12 -17.27 21.48
CA HIS A 115 3.23 -17.55 22.61
C HIS A 115 2.26 -16.39 22.90
N GLY A 116 0.97 -16.71 23.01
CA GLY A 116 -0.10 -15.76 23.34
C GLY A 116 -0.47 -14.74 22.25
N GLN A 117 0.18 -14.77 21.08
CA GLN A 117 -0.06 -13.78 20.02
C GLN A 117 -0.88 -14.29 18.83
N LEU A 118 -1.22 -15.59 18.80
CA LEU A 118 -1.89 -16.22 17.65
C LEU A 118 -3.17 -15.49 17.25
N MET A 119 -4.00 -15.06 18.20
CA MET A 119 -5.22 -14.30 17.91
C MET A 119 -4.93 -12.98 17.18
N SER A 120 -3.91 -12.24 17.60
CA SER A 120 -3.51 -10.98 16.93
C SER A 120 -2.92 -11.23 15.55
N VAL A 121 -2.16 -12.33 15.39
CA VAL A 121 -1.61 -12.77 14.10
C VAL A 121 -2.74 -13.17 13.15
N ALA A 122 -3.65 -14.03 13.59
CA ALA A 122 -4.81 -14.47 12.84
C ALA A 122 -5.72 -13.29 12.46
N THR A 123 -5.91 -12.30 13.34
CA THR A 123 -6.66 -11.08 13.02
C THR A 123 -6.03 -10.34 11.83
N LYS A 124 -4.70 -10.17 11.82
CA LYS A 124 -4.00 -9.51 10.71
C LYS A 124 -4.08 -10.33 9.42
N ILE A 125 -3.92 -11.65 9.53
CA ILE A 125 -4.06 -12.56 8.38
C ILE A 125 -5.50 -12.50 7.82
N GLY A 126 -6.52 -12.47 8.69
CA GLY A 126 -7.93 -12.34 8.30
C GLY A 126 -8.19 -11.06 7.51
N VAL A 127 -7.72 -9.91 8.02
CA VAL A 127 -7.81 -8.63 7.29
C VAL A 127 -7.11 -8.69 5.93
N GLN A 128 -5.93 -9.33 5.84
CA GLN A 128 -5.24 -9.52 4.56
C GLN A 128 -6.01 -10.40 3.58
N ILE A 129 -6.62 -11.48 4.08
CA ILE A 129 -7.46 -12.36 3.28
C ILE A 129 -8.67 -11.60 2.76
N SER A 130 -9.38 -10.86 3.62
CA SER A 130 -10.50 -10.00 3.21
C SER A 130 -10.13 -9.02 2.11
N ALA A 131 -9.00 -8.32 2.25
CA ALA A 131 -8.54 -7.39 1.22
C ALA A 131 -8.28 -8.09 -0.12
N LYS A 132 -7.66 -9.28 -0.09
CA LYS A 132 -7.39 -10.09 -1.30
C LYS A 132 -8.64 -10.65 -1.95
N LEU A 133 -9.70 -10.86 -1.18
CA LEU A 133 -11.01 -11.28 -1.69
C LEU A 133 -11.86 -10.11 -2.19
N GLY A 134 -11.33 -8.87 -2.15
CA GLY A 134 -12.02 -7.68 -2.62
C GLY A 134 -13.08 -7.14 -1.65
N GLU A 135 -12.98 -7.48 -0.36
CA GLU A 135 -13.86 -6.94 0.68
C GLU A 135 -13.54 -5.48 1.00
N GLU A 136 -14.55 -4.72 1.43
CA GLU A 136 -14.39 -3.35 1.90
C GLU A 136 -14.32 -3.36 3.43
N ILE A 137 -13.10 -3.24 3.96
CA ILE A 137 -12.81 -3.50 5.38
C ILE A 137 -13.18 -2.28 6.24
N TRP A 138 -12.64 -1.12 5.91
CA TRP A 138 -13.01 0.17 6.47
C TRP A 138 -12.89 1.27 5.43
N SER A 139 -13.42 2.46 5.74
CA SER A 139 -13.34 3.63 4.89
C SER A 139 -13.19 4.88 5.74
N VAL A 140 -12.83 5.97 5.07
CA VAL A 140 -12.78 7.32 5.63
C VAL A 140 -13.71 8.18 4.79
N THR A 141 -14.40 9.12 5.42
CA THR A 141 -15.30 10.03 4.69
C THR A 141 -14.49 10.95 3.79
N ILE A 142 -14.62 10.75 2.48
CA ILE A 142 -14.06 11.60 1.45
C ILE A 142 -15.17 12.52 0.91
N PRO A 143 -15.01 13.85 0.97
CA PRO A 143 -16.12 14.79 0.72
C PRO A 143 -16.63 14.82 -0.73
N SER A 144 -15.85 14.34 -1.70
CA SER A 144 -16.24 14.34 -3.12
C SER A 144 -16.69 12.94 -3.59
N LYS A 145 -17.99 12.78 -3.86
CA LYS A 145 -18.56 11.51 -4.35
C LYS A 145 -18.18 11.15 -5.79
N SER A 146 -17.69 12.11 -6.58
CA SER A 146 -17.26 11.92 -7.98
C SER A 146 -15.75 12.16 -8.11
N LEU A 147 -14.97 11.45 -7.29
CA LEU A 147 -13.51 11.53 -7.25
C LEU A 147 -12.91 10.15 -7.53
N MET A 148 -11.94 10.11 -8.44
CA MET A 148 -11.08 8.96 -8.65
C MET A 148 -9.66 9.31 -8.20
N ILE A 149 -9.06 8.47 -7.37
CA ILE A 149 -7.66 8.56 -6.99
C ILE A 149 -6.88 7.53 -7.80
N ILE A 150 -5.77 7.96 -8.39
CA ILE A 150 -4.85 7.12 -9.15
C ILE A 150 -3.48 7.13 -8.47
N GLY A 151 -2.84 5.97 -8.37
CA GLY A 151 -1.48 5.82 -7.87
C GLY A 151 -0.63 5.15 -8.93
N ILE A 152 0.53 5.75 -9.22
CA ILE A 152 1.48 5.24 -10.21
C ILE A 152 2.86 5.15 -9.55
N ASP A 153 3.43 3.95 -9.54
CA ASP A 153 4.81 3.73 -9.14
C ASP A 153 5.58 3.16 -10.32
N SER A 154 6.78 3.68 -10.57
CA SER A 154 7.63 3.21 -11.65
C SER A 154 8.94 2.66 -11.08
N TYR A 155 9.19 1.38 -11.34
CA TYR A 155 10.44 0.72 -11.00
C TYR A 155 11.30 0.62 -12.26
N ARG A 156 12.56 1.03 -12.16
CA ARG A 156 13.56 0.90 -13.23
C ARG A 156 14.69 0.00 -12.76
N ASP A 157 14.88 -1.13 -13.43
CA ASP A 157 16.00 -2.01 -13.12
C ASP A 157 17.29 -1.49 -13.76
N ILE A 158 18.19 -0.97 -12.92
CA ILE A 158 19.50 -0.44 -13.33
C ILE A 158 20.54 -1.54 -13.63
N ASN A 159 20.27 -2.79 -13.27
CA ASN A 159 21.23 -3.89 -13.34
C ASN A 159 21.07 -4.76 -14.60
N ILE A 160 19.96 -4.64 -15.33
CA ILE A 160 19.77 -5.31 -16.62
C ILE A 160 20.49 -4.52 -17.72
N LYS A 161 21.82 -4.71 -17.81
CA LYS A 161 22.72 -4.05 -18.76
C LYS A 161 22.38 -4.24 -20.25
N ARG A 162 21.36 -5.03 -20.61
CA ARG A 162 21.02 -5.38 -22.01
C ARG A 162 19.67 -4.90 -22.52
N LYS A 163 18.74 -4.47 -21.67
CA LYS A 163 17.49 -3.77 -22.05
C LYS A 163 17.02 -2.95 -20.84
N GLN A 164 16.95 -1.62 -20.96
CA GLN A 164 16.38 -0.74 -19.93
C GLN A 164 14.87 -0.93 -19.89
N VAL A 165 14.40 -2.01 -19.26
CA VAL A 165 12.97 -2.22 -19.03
C VAL A 165 12.57 -1.52 -17.73
N SER A 166 11.59 -0.64 -17.79
CA SER A 166 10.87 -0.11 -16.65
C SER A 166 9.53 -0.81 -16.49
N ILE A 167 9.13 -1.03 -15.24
CA ILE A 167 7.82 -1.59 -14.88
C ILE A 167 7.04 -0.49 -14.18
N ALA A 168 5.89 -0.12 -14.73
CA ALA A 168 4.96 0.80 -14.12
C ALA A 168 3.78 0.03 -13.52
N ALA A 169 3.50 0.33 -12.26
CA ALA A 169 2.43 -0.24 -11.48
C ALA A 169 1.35 0.84 -11.35
N PHE A 170 0.16 0.58 -11.89
CA PHE A 170 -0.96 1.51 -11.94
C PHE A 170 -2.11 0.99 -11.09
N VAL A 171 -2.70 1.86 -10.27
CA VAL A 171 -3.90 1.55 -9.48
C VAL A 171 -4.84 2.74 -9.48
N ALA A 172 -6.14 2.50 -9.58
CA ALA A 172 -7.16 3.54 -9.52
C ALA A 172 -8.34 3.09 -8.65
N THR A 173 -8.87 3.99 -7.82
CA THR A 173 -10.10 3.71 -7.05
C THR A 173 -11.30 3.62 -7.99
N THR A 174 -12.20 2.68 -7.76
CA THR A 174 -13.40 2.46 -8.59
C THR A 174 -14.68 2.87 -7.90
N ASN A 175 -14.65 3.23 -6.62
CA ASN A 175 -15.83 3.66 -5.86
C ASN A 175 -15.58 4.92 -5.02
N PRO A 176 -16.64 5.65 -4.62
CA PRO A 176 -16.51 6.93 -3.91
C PRO A 176 -15.91 6.82 -2.51
N GLN A 177 -16.01 5.64 -1.88
CA GLN A 177 -15.40 5.38 -0.57
C GLN A 177 -13.90 5.10 -0.67
N CYS A 178 -13.35 5.01 -1.88
CA CYS A 178 -11.96 4.67 -2.17
C CYS A 178 -11.52 3.35 -1.50
N THR A 179 -12.39 2.35 -1.51
CA THR A 179 -12.17 1.01 -0.90
C THR A 179 -12.05 -0.10 -1.94
N SER A 180 -12.42 0.17 -3.19
CA SER A 180 -12.31 -0.75 -4.31
C SER A 180 -11.37 -0.18 -5.37
N TYR A 181 -10.59 -1.05 -6.02
CA TYR A 181 -9.47 -0.66 -6.86
C TYR A 181 -9.41 -1.47 -8.16
N TYR A 182 -9.12 -0.77 -9.25
CA TYR A 182 -8.62 -1.33 -10.49
C TYR A 182 -7.09 -1.25 -10.48
N SER A 183 -6.41 -2.31 -10.90
CA SER A 183 -4.94 -2.32 -10.98
C SER A 183 -4.44 -2.93 -12.28
N ARG A 184 -3.33 -2.41 -12.80
CA ARG A 184 -2.67 -2.93 -13.98
C ARG A 184 -1.16 -2.70 -13.91
N ILE A 185 -0.41 -3.63 -14.48
CA ILE A 185 1.04 -3.51 -14.64
C ILE A 185 1.34 -3.26 -16.10
N ILE A 186 2.28 -2.36 -16.36
CA ILE A 186 2.78 -2.06 -17.69
C ILE A 186 4.29 -2.27 -17.69
N MET A 187 4.79 -2.97 -18.70
CA MET A 187 6.22 -3.07 -18.99
C MET A 187 6.55 -2.16 -20.16
N GLN A 188 7.62 -1.37 -20.03
CA GLN A 188 8.05 -0.44 -21.06
C GLN A 188 9.56 -0.41 -21.21
N THR A 189 10.02 -0.06 -22.40
CA THR A 189 11.45 0.10 -22.73
C THR A 189 11.84 1.56 -22.91
N THR A 190 10.88 2.46 -23.16
CA THR A 190 11.11 3.90 -23.31
C THR A 190 10.14 4.74 -22.49
N THR A 191 10.47 6.02 -22.27
CA THR A 191 9.59 6.99 -21.58
C THR A 191 8.33 7.32 -22.39
N GLN A 192 8.38 7.28 -23.72
CA GLN A 192 7.18 7.50 -24.54
C GLN A 192 6.17 6.35 -24.38
N GLU A 193 6.66 5.10 -24.35
CA GLU A 193 5.80 3.95 -24.09
C GLU A 193 5.18 4.02 -22.67
N LEU A 194 5.83 4.69 -21.71
CA LEU A 194 5.30 4.96 -20.36
C LEU A 194 3.96 5.67 -20.41
N VAL A 195 3.93 6.80 -21.09
CA VAL A 195 2.75 7.65 -21.20
C VAL A 195 1.65 6.93 -21.98
N ASP A 196 1.99 6.25 -23.07
CA ASP A 196 1.02 5.47 -23.85
C ASP A 196 0.38 4.36 -23.01
N GLY A 197 1.18 3.66 -22.21
CA GLY A 197 0.69 2.63 -21.29
C GLY A 197 -0.19 3.20 -20.17
N ILE A 198 0.19 4.33 -19.59
CA ILE A 198 -0.62 5.04 -18.58
C ILE A 198 -1.96 5.45 -19.19
N SER A 199 -1.95 5.95 -20.44
CA SER A 199 -3.16 6.36 -21.16
C SER A 199 -4.15 5.20 -21.34
N VAL A 200 -3.64 4.01 -21.67
CA VAL A 200 -4.45 2.78 -21.72
C VAL A 200 -5.00 2.42 -20.34
N CYS A 201 -4.19 2.49 -19.28
CA CYS A 201 -4.62 2.19 -17.92
C CYS A 201 -5.70 3.15 -17.42
N ILE A 202 -5.56 4.45 -17.68
CA ILE A 202 -6.58 5.46 -17.37
C ILE A 202 -7.89 5.13 -18.07
N ARG A 203 -7.86 4.79 -19.37
CA ARG A 203 -9.06 4.43 -20.12
C ARG A 203 -9.78 3.23 -19.50
N ASP A 204 -9.05 2.19 -19.12
CA ASP A 204 -9.64 0.99 -18.54
C ASP A 204 -10.11 1.21 -17.09
N ALA A 205 -9.40 2.03 -16.32
CA ALA A 205 -9.83 2.48 -14.99
C ALA A 205 -11.13 3.29 -15.04
N LEU A 206 -11.27 4.20 -16.01
CA LEU A 206 -12.50 4.97 -16.24
C LEU A 206 -13.67 4.07 -16.62
N LYS A 207 -13.45 3.01 -17.41
CA LYS A 207 -14.48 2.00 -17.68
C LYS A 207 -14.88 1.26 -16.41
N ALA A 208 -13.91 0.81 -15.61
CA ALA A 208 -14.18 0.11 -14.34
C ALA A 208 -14.98 0.98 -13.36
N PHE A 209 -14.61 2.26 -13.23
CA PHE A 209 -15.35 3.23 -12.43
C PHE A 209 -16.77 3.45 -12.98
N PHE A 210 -16.93 3.59 -14.30
CA PHE A 210 -18.24 3.76 -14.91
C PHE A 210 -19.15 2.55 -14.68
N MET A 211 -18.62 1.32 -14.80
CA MET A 211 -19.37 0.09 -14.54
C MET A 211 -19.90 0.00 -13.10
N GLN A 212 -19.16 0.54 -12.13
CA GLN A 212 -19.55 0.50 -10.71
C GLN A 212 -20.48 1.65 -10.30
N ASN A 213 -20.36 2.82 -10.94
CA ASN A 213 -21.05 4.04 -10.50
C ASN A 213 -22.10 4.56 -11.47
N ASN A 214 -22.20 3.98 -12.68
CA ASN A 214 -23.01 4.50 -13.81
C ASN A 214 -22.68 5.96 -14.19
N ALA A 215 -21.52 6.46 -13.80
CA ALA A 215 -21.02 7.80 -14.06
C ALA A 215 -19.50 7.77 -14.12
N LYS A 216 -18.90 8.66 -14.91
CA LYS A 216 -17.44 8.89 -14.91
C LYS A 216 -17.07 9.87 -13.79
N PRO A 217 -15.84 9.81 -13.25
CA PRO A 217 -15.42 10.75 -12.21
C PRO A 217 -15.35 12.18 -12.77
N GLU A 218 -15.86 13.15 -12.02
CA GLU A 218 -15.72 14.58 -12.35
C GLU A 218 -14.33 15.11 -11.99
N ARG A 219 -13.70 14.50 -10.98
CA ARG A 219 -12.37 14.84 -10.49
C ARG A 219 -11.44 13.63 -10.47
N ILE A 220 -10.19 13.83 -10.86
CA ILE A 220 -9.15 12.80 -10.82
C ILE A 220 -7.91 13.37 -10.11
N VAL A 221 -7.39 12.66 -9.11
CA VAL A 221 -6.12 13.02 -8.46
C VAL A 221 -5.13 11.89 -8.65
N ILE A 222 -3.99 12.18 -9.25
CA ILE A 222 -2.95 11.21 -9.58
C ILE A 222 -1.76 11.43 -8.63
N TYR A 223 -1.40 10.41 -7.86
CA TYR A 223 -0.18 10.37 -7.06
C TYR A 223 0.88 9.53 -7.79
N CYS A 224 2.03 10.12 -8.09
CA CYS A 224 3.13 9.43 -8.77
C CYS A 224 4.38 9.38 -7.89
N ASP A 225 5.02 8.22 -7.79
CA ASP A 225 6.33 8.04 -7.16
C ASP A 225 7.39 7.64 -8.20
N GLY A 226 8.66 7.85 -7.88
CA GLY A 226 9.80 7.51 -8.73
C GLY A 226 10.25 8.61 -9.68
N VAL A 227 9.70 9.83 -9.58
CA VAL A 227 10.10 10.98 -10.40
C VAL A 227 11.14 11.84 -9.67
N GLY A 228 12.33 11.98 -10.27
CA GLY A 228 13.40 12.82 -9.73
C GLY A 228 13.18 14.32 -9.94
N ASP A 229 13.84 15.17 -9.16
CA ASP A 229 13.72 16.65 -9.28
C ASP A 229 13.99 17.16 -10.70
N GLY A 230 15.02 16.62 -11.35
CA GLY A 230 15.40 17.00 -12.72
C GLY A 230 14.39 16.59 -13.80
N GLN A 231 13.37 15.80 -13.46
CA GLN A 231 12.34 15.34 -14.39
C GLN A 231 11.02 16.10 -14.22
N LEU A 232 10.84 16.89 -13.17
CA LEU A 232 9.57 17.57 -12.87
C LEU A 232 9.11 18.47 -14.03
N GLN A 233 10.03 19.24 -14.62
CA GLN A 233 9.71 20.13 -15.74
C GLN A 233 9.24 19.34 -16.97
N ALA A 234 9.93 18.25 -17.30
CA ALA A 234 9.57 17.39 -18.43
C ALA A 234 8.20 16.73 -18.22
N VAL A 235 7.91 16.31 -16.98
CA VAL A 235 6.62 15.75 -16.59
C VAL A 235 5.49 16.79 -16.73
N TYR A 236 5.75 18.05 -16.37
CA TYR A 236 4.79 19.14 -16.57
C TYR A 236 4.57 19.49 -18.05
N GLU A 237 5.64 19.63 -18.82
CA GLU A 237 5.59 20.10 -20.21
C GLU A 237 5.17 19.02 -21.21
N HIS A 238 5.44 17.74 -20.92
CA HIS A 238 5.25 16.66 -21.88
C HIS A 238 4.29 15.57 -21.40
N GLU A 239 4.39 15.10 -20.17
CA GLU A 239 3.53 13.99 -19.70
C GLU A 239 2.13 14.47 -19.35
N SER A 240 2.00 15.61 -18.66
CA SER A 240 0.71 16.14 -18.22
C SER A 240 -0.23 16.46 -19.38
N PRO A 241 0.21 17.12 -20.47
CA PRO A 241 -0.65 17.35 -21.64
C PRO A 241 -1.08 16.06 -22.36
N GLN A 242 -0.23 15.04 -22.40
CA GLN A 242 -0.56 13.74 -23.01
C GLN A 242 -1.61 12.98 -22.19
N ILE A 243 -1.54 13.04 -20.85
CA ILE A 243 -2.58 12.52 -19.97
C ILE A 243 -3.90 13.28 -20.20
N GLU A 244 -3.84 14.60 -20.32
CA GLU A 244 -5.03 15.42 -20.58
C GLU A 244 -5.69 15.07 -21.93
N GLU A 245 -4.90 14.83 -22.98
CA GLU A 245 -5.39 14.37 -24.28
C GLU A 245 -6.09 13.01 -24.17
N THR A 246 -5.64 12.13 -23.26
CA THR A 246 -6.26 10.82 -23.03
C THR A 246 -7.71 10.95 -22.59
N PHE A 247 -8.04 11.91 -21.72
CA PHE A 247 -9.42 12.10 -21.28
C PHE A 247 -10.34 12.47 -22.45
N SER A 248 -9.88 13.36 -23.32
CA SER A 248 -10.61 13.77 -24.53
C SER A 248 -10.82 12.58 -25.50
N LYS A 249 -9.84 11.67 -25.59
CA LYS A 249 -9.91 10.44 -26.41
C LYS A 249 -10.83 9.35 -25.83
N VAL A 250 -11.30 9.47 -24.59
CA VAL A 250 -12.19 8.48 -23.97
C VAL A 250 -13.63 8.69 -24.43
N GLN A 251 -14.07 9.95 -24.49
CA GLN A 251 -15.39 10.34 -24.95
C GLN A 251 -15.36 11.82 -25.36
N GLU A 252 -16.02 12.14 -26.48
CA GLU A 252 -16.19 13.53 -26.90
C GLU A 252 -16.87 14.36 -25.80
N GLY A 253 -16.26 15.51 -25.48
CA GLY A 253 -16.74 16.42 -24.43
C GLY A 253 -16.42 16.00 -22.98
N TYR A 254 -15.72 14.88 -22.74
CA TYR A 254 -15.32 14.49 -21.38
C TYR A 254 -14.01 15.18 -20.95
N THR A 255 -14.13 16.17 -20.08
CA THR A 255 -13.02 16.96 -19.55
C THR A 255 -13.06 16.97 -18.01
N PRO A 256 -12.56 15.91 -17.34
CA PRO A 256 -12.53 15.87 -15.89
C PRO A 256 -11.54 16.91 -15.37
N LYS A 257 -11.85 17.49 -14.22
CA LYS A 257 -10.86 18.29 -13.51
C LYS A 257 -9.83 17.37 -12.89
N TRP A 258 -8.54 17.65 -13.03
CA TRP A 258 -7.54 16.72 -12.52
C TRP A 258 -6.27 17.38 -11.98
N ALA A 259 -5.60 16.67 -11.07
CA ALA A 259 -4.33 17.08 -10.49
C ALA A 259 -3.33 15.92 -10.52
N MET A 260 -2.05 16.27 -10.58
CA MET A 260 -0.93 15.35 -10.44
C MET A 260 0.01 15.80 -9.34
N ILE A 261 0.28 14.87 -8.42
CA ILE A 261 1.05 15.08 -7.21
C ILE A 261 2.20 14.07 -7.23
N ILE A 262 3.43 14.58 -7.26
CA ILE A 262 4.64 13.76 -7.17
C ILE A 262 4.98 13.54 -5.70
N VAL A 263 5.05 12.28 -5.30
CA VAL A 263 5.42 11.85 -3.95
C VAL A 263 6.92 11.57 -3.89
N LYS A 264 7.60 12.08 -2.86
CA LYS A 264 9.01 11.80 -2.59
C LYS A 264 9.23 11.40 -1.14
N THR A 265 9.88 10.25 -0.96
CA THR A 265 10.01 9.59 0.35
C THR A 265 11.45 9.62 0.90
N ARG A 266 12.36 10.38 0.26
CA ARG A 266 13.76 10.53 0.68
C ARG A 266 14.29 11.93 0.34
N GLY A 267 14.47 12.77 1.36
CA GLY A 267 15.15 14.06 1.22
C GLY A 267 15.57 14.60 2.60
N THR A 268 16.82 15.02 2.72
CA THR A 268 17.37 15.74 3.88
C THR A 268 16.55 17.00 4.16
N ILE A 269 16.19 17.25 5.42
CA ILE A 269 15.60 18.52 5.85
C ILE A 269 16.66 19.60 5.67
N ILE A 270 16.38 20.61 4.85
CA ILE A 270 17.18 21.83 4.78
C ILE A 270 16.32 22.93 5.43
N ASP A 271 16.79 23.42 6.57
CA ASP A 271 16.03 24.20 7.55
C ASP A 271 16.28 25.71 7.37
N HIS A 272 15.76 26.30 6.29
CA HIS A 272 15.28 27.70 6.25
C HIS A 272 14.90 28.05 4.79
N THR A 273 13.63 28.37 4.53
CA THR A 273 13.14 29.01 3.27
C THR A 273 12.99 28.10 2.03
N ILE A 274 12.26 26.97 2.10
CA ILE A 274 12.25 25.99 0.99
C ILE A 274 10.86 25.40 0.72
N THR A 275 10.00 26.20 0.10
CA THR A 275 9.18 25.70 -1.01
C THR A 275 9.96 26.03 -2.28
N HIS A 276 9.94 25.19 -3.32
CA HIS A 276 10.54 25.60 -4.59
C HIS A 276 9.79 26.86 -5.06
N GLN A 277 10.48 27.96 -5.41
CA GLN A 277 9.82 29.25 -5.75
C GLN A 277 8.78 29.17 -6.89
N ASN A 278 8.76 28.07 -7.64
CA ASN A 278 7.93 27.87 -8.83
C ASN A 278 6.92 26.71 -8.70
N TRP A 279 6.94 25.91 -7.62
CA TRP A 279 6.07 24.75 -7.47
C TRP A 279 5.34 24.81 -6.13
N PHE A 280 4.08 24.37 -6.11
CA PHE A 280 3.35 24.19 -4.86
C PHE A 280 3.74 22.83 -4.26
N ASP A 281 4.43 22.84 -3.13
CA ASP A 281 4.87 21.65 -2.41
C ASP A 281 4.50 21.70 -0.92
N PHE A 282 4.38 20.53 -0.31
CA PHE A 282 4.13 20.41 1.13
C PHE A 282 4.72 19.12 1.70
N TYR A 283 5.08 19.17 2.98
CA TYR A 283 5.50 18.00 3.74
C TYR A 283 4.35 17.48 4.59
N LEU A 284 4.17 16.15 4.63
CA LEU A 284 3.17 15.50 5.47
C LEU A 284 3.80 14.36 6.27
N ILE A 285 3.53 14.35 7.57
CA ILE A 285 3.85 13.23 8.46
C ILE A 285 2.55 12.48 8.73
N SER A 286 2.33 11.38 8.02
CA SER A 286 1.11 10.56 8.14
C SER A 286 1.28 9.36 9.09
N GLN A 287 2.47 9.15 9.64
CA GLN A 287 2.82 7.97 10.44
C GLN A 287 3.39 8.34 11.81
N CYS A 288 3.00 7.57 12.84
CA CYS A 288 3.64 7.63 14.15
C CYS A 288 4.89 6.75 14.15
N ALA A 289 6.07 7.35 14.34
CA ALA A 289 7.30 6.60 14.52
C ALA A 289 7.31 5.93 15.91
N ARG A 290 7.50 4.60 15.95
CA ARG A 290 7.66 3.85 17.22
C ARG A 290 9.08 3.93 17.78
N GLN A 291 10.05 4.26 16.93
CA GLN A 291 11.45 4.41 17.28
C GLN A 291 12.10 5.40 16.30
N GLY A 292 12.89 6.34 16.83
CA GLY A 292 13.51 7.41 16.04
C GLY A 292 12.53 8.50 15.63
N THR A 293 12.97 9.39 14.74
CA THR A 293 12.17 10.51 14.23
C THR A 293 11.32 10.07 13.04
N ALA A 294 10.05 10.49 13.00
CA ALA A 294 9.21 10.31 11.83
C ALA A 294 9.79 11.11 10.66
N ALA A 295 10.09 10.45 9.54
CA ALA A 295 10.52 11.14 8.35
C ALA A 295 9.29 11.67 7.59
N PRO A 296 9.27 12.97 7.25
CA PRO A 296 8.19 13.57 6.48
C PRO A 296 8.25 13.11 5.01
N THR A 297 7.08 12.99 4.38
CA THR A 297 6.95 12.76 2.93
C THR A 297 6.72 14.09 2.24
N LEU A 298 7.46 14.36 1.16
CA LEU A 298 7.29 15.55 0.33
C LEU A 298 6.30 15.26 -0.80
N PHE A 299 5.31 16.13 -0.97
CA PHE A 299 4.34 16.11 -2.06
C PHE A 299 4.53 17.37 -2.90
N ASN A 300 4.79 17.22 -4.19
CA ASN A 300 4.90 18.33 -5.14
C ASN A 300 3.68 18.30 -6.07
N VAL A 301 2.84 19.31 -6.04
CA VAL A 301 1.72 19.46 -6.98
C VAL A 301 2.26 20.06 -8.26
N ILE A 302 2.43 19.22 -9.27
CA ILE A 302 3.01 19.61 -10.56
C ILE A 302 1.93 20.09 -11.51
N TRP A 303 0.73 19.52 -11.43
CA TRP A 303 -0.40 19.90 -12.26
C TRP A 303 -1.65 20.00 -11.40
N ASP A 304 -2.43 21.08 -11.52
CA ASP A 304 -3.72 21.18 -10.84
C ASP A 304 -4.75 21.99 -11.65
N ARG A 305 -5.84 21.32 -12.03
CA ARG A 305 -7.08 21.91 -12.58
C ARG A 305 -8.31 21.53 -11.76
N THR A 306 -8.12 20.94 -10.57
CA THR A 306 -9.18 20.42 -9.68
C THR A 306 -9.99 21.49 -8.98
N THR A 307 -9.50 22.74 -8.96
CA THR A 307 -10.04 23.87 -8.18
C THR A 307 -10.04 23.60 -6.66
N PHE A 308 -9.26 22.63 -6.18
CA PHE A 308 -9.11 22.39 -4.75
C PHE A 308 -8.27 23.49 -4.09
N LYS A 309 -8.65 23.87 -2.87
CA LYS A 309 -7.78 24.65 -2.00
C LYS A 309 -6.60 23.78 -1.56
N VAL A 310 -5.48 24.42 -1.24
CA VAL A 310 -4.29 23.77 -0.68
C VAL A 310 -4.64 22.84 0.48
N ASP A 311 -5.44 23.32 1.43
CA ASP A 311 -5.83 22.55 2.61
C ASP A 311 -6.64 21.31 2.25
N HIS A 312 -7.48 21.39 1.22
CA HIS A 312 -8.26 20.23 0.75
C HIS A 312 -7.35 19.14 0.16
N ILE A 313 -6.29 19.51 -0.57
CA ILE A 313 -5.32 18.54 -1.11
C ILE A 313 -4.54 17.87 0.03
N GLN A 314 -4.11 18.66 1.02
CA GLN A 314 -3.40 18.15 2.19
C GLN A 314 -4.28 17.20 3.03
N GLN A 315 -5.50 17.61 3.34
CA GLN A 315 -6.47 16.78 4.05
C GLN A 315 -6.85 15.52 3.29
N LEU A 316 -7.07 15.62 1.97
CA LEU A 316 -7.32 14.45 1.12
C LEU A 316 -6.15 13.47 1.19
N THR A 317 -4.92 13.97 1.01
CA THR A 317 -3.69 13.16 1.08
C THR A 317 -3.57 12.46 2.44
N PHE A 318 -3.85 13.17 3.54
CA PHE A 318 -3.85 12.59 4.88
C PHE A 318 -4.96 11.54 5.08
N LYS A 319 -6.18 11.79 4.61
CA LYS A 319 -7.30 10.82 4.68
C LYS A 319 -6.96 9.54 3.90
N LEU A 320 -6.36 9.67 2.72
CA LEU A 320 -5.92 8.52 1.92
C LEU A 320 -4.89 7.67 2.66
N CYS A 321 -3.99 8.26 3.46
CA CYS A 321 -3.03 7.50 4.27
C CYS A 321 -3.66 6.51 5.26
N HIS A 322 -4.94 6.69 5.60
CA HIS A 322 -5.66 5.85 6.55
C HIS A 322 -6.44 4.69 5.89
N LEU A 323 -6.42 4.59 4.56
CA LEU A 323 -7.11 3.52 3.82
C LEU A 323 -6.21 2.29 3.57
N TYR A 324 -5.03 2.22 4.21
CA TYR A 324 -4.11 1.09 4.05
C TYR A 324 -4.51 -0.12 4.88
N TYR A 325 -5.21 -1.07 4.27
CA TYR A 325 -5.77 -2.24 4.94
C TYR A 325 -4.79 -3.15 5.69
N ASN A 326 -3.52 -3.21 5.28
CA ASN A 326 -2.52 -3.99 6.01
C ASN A 326 -2.07 -3.36 7.34
N TRP A 327 -2.37 -2.08 7.57
CA TRP A 327 -1.94 -1.36 8.75
C TRP A 327 -3.06 -0.48 9.30
N PRO A 328 -3.81 -0.96 10.31
CA PRO A 328 -4.75 -0.12 11.03
C PRO A 328 -3.98 0.89 11.88
N THR A 329 -3.66 2.05 11.32
CA THR A 329 -3.15 3.20 12.09
C THR A 329 -4.31 3.74 12.93
N PRO A 330 -4.10 4.11 14.21
CA PRO A 330 -5.06 4.93 14.93
C PRO A 330 -5.38 6.18 14.10
N VAL A 331 -6.65 6.41 13.83
CA VAL A 331 -7.10 7.64 13.16
C VAL A 331 -7.04 8.74 14.21
N TYR A 332 -6.17 9.73 14.00
CA TYR A 332 -6.35 11.02 14.64
C TYR A 332 -7.45 11.72 13.85
N THR A 333 -8.63 11.88 14.44
CA THR A 333 -9.72 12.62 13.82
C THR A 333 -9.27 14.05 13.59
N VAL A 334 -9.16 14.46 12.34
CA VAL A 334 -9.25 15.89 12.01
C VAL A 334 -10.72 16.22 12.18
N GLU A 335 -11.07 16.89 13.27
CA GLU A 335 -12.41 17.48 13.40
C GLU A 335 -12.52 18.54 12.29
N ASP A 336 -13.59 18.46 11.50
CA ASP A 336 -13.94 19.50 10.54
C ASP A 336 -14.32 20.75 11.35
N VAL A 337 -13.34 21.56 11.73
CA VAL A 337 -13.55 22.86 12.35
C VAL A 337 -13.76 23.86 11.21
N ASP A 338 -14.94 24.47 11.19
CA ASP A 338 -15.25 25.61 10.31
C ASP A 338 -14.12 26.65 10.37
N ASP A 339 -13.65 27.04 9.19
CA ASP A 339 -12.72 28.12 8.85
C ASP A 339 -11.59 28.46 9.87
N ASP A 340 -10.36 28.31 9.38
CA ASP A 340 -9.12 28.99 9.78
C ASP A 340 -8.18 28.41 10.86
N ASP A 341 -8.40 27.23 11.45
CA ASP A 341 -7.35 26.59 12.28
C ASP A 341 -7.35 25.04 12.23
N VAL A 342 -6.23 24.46 11.76
CA VAL A 342 -5.99 23.00 11.81
C VAL A 342 -5.30 22.63 13.12
N ILE A 343 -6.07 22.18 14.11
CA ILE A 343 -5.53 21.59 15.34
C ILE A 343 -5.73 20.07 15.29
N VAL A 344 -4.63 19.32 15.17
CA VAL A 344 -4.65 17.86 15.39
C VAL A 344 -4.64 17.61 16.90
N THR A 345 -5.82 17.42 17.51
CA THR A 345 -5.90 16.98 18.91
C THR A 345 -5.99 15.46 18.99
N GLY A 346 -5.08 14.85 19.75
CA GLY A 346 -5.13 13.42 20.04
C GLY A 346 -6.07 13.14 21.21
N GLN A 347 -7.25 12.57 20.96
CA GLN A 347 -8.06 11.97 22.03
C GLN A 347 -7.92 10.45 22.04
N ASN A 348 -7.23 9.95 23.06
CA ASN A 348 -7.27 8.53 23.43
C ASN A 348 -8.60 8.26 24.15
N HIS A 349 -9.59 7.71 23.46
CA HIS A 349 -10.67 6.99 24.13
C HIS A 349 -10.20 5.58 24.53
N ALA A 350 -9.28 5.54 25.49
CA ALA A 350 -9.02 4.38 26.33
C ALA A 350 -8.85 4.89 27.77
N ASN A 351 -9.72 4.41 28.63
CA ASN A 351 -9.94 4.89 30.00
C ASN A 351 -8.65 4.88 30.84
N GLN A 352 -8.43 6.00 31.55
CA GLN A 352 -7.57 6.24 32.73
C GLN A 352 -6.04 6.34 32.55
N GLY A 353 -5.53 7.56 32.77
CA GLY A 353 -4.12 7.85 33.08
C GLY A 353 -3.59 9.09 32.35
N GLY A 354 -3.62 10.25 33.01
CA GLY A 354 -3.41 11.59 32.42
C GLY A 354 -2.09 11.83 31.70
N GLY A 355 -2.18 12.70 30.69
CA GLY A 355 -1.04 13.28 29.95
C GLY A 355 -1.49 13.91 28.64
N THR A 356 -2.08 15.11 28.70
CA THR A 356 -2.42 15.90 27.50
C THR A 356 -1.14 16.45 26.88
N VAL A 357 -0.83 16.07 25.65
CA VAL A 357 0.21 16.74 24.84
C VAL A 357 -0.52 17.58 23.80
N GLY A 358 -0.67 18.87 24.09
CA GLY A 358 -1.14 19.86 23.12
C GLY A 358 0.04 20.39 22.32
N VAL A 359 -0.02 20.31 21.00
CA VAL A 359 0.86 21.08 20.12
C VAL A 359 0.04 22.29 19.66
N GLY A 360 0.22 23.42 20.35
CA GLY A 360 -0.34 24.69 19.92
C GLY A 360 0.64 25.36 18.95
N LEU A 361 0.19 25.67 17.74
CA LEU A 361 0.86 26.63 16.87
C LEU A 361 0.38 28.02 17.30
N ASN A 362 1.21 28.74 18.07
CA ASN A 362 0.90 30.11 18.43
C ASN A 362 1.52 31.04 17.37
N GLN A 363 0.69 31.78 16.63
CA GLN A 363 1.16 32.90 15.82
C GLN A 363 1.52 34.07 16.75
N GLY A 364 2.82 34.27 16.97
CA GLY A 364 3.32 35.43 17.71
C GLY A 364 4.75 35.22 18.13
N GLY A 365 5.66 36.06 17.62
CA GLY A 365 7.09 35.97 17.87
C GLY A 365 7.44 35.89 19.36
N GLY A 366 8.20 34.86 19.73
CA GLY A 366 8.73 34.67 21.07
C GLY A 366 9.56 33.39 21.15
N THR A 367 10.87 33.56 21.35
CA THR A 367 11.87 32.51 21.49
C THR A 367 11.57 31.60 22.69
N VAL A 368 11.57 30.28 22.52
CA VAL A 368 11.65 29.32 23.64
C VAL A 368 12.87 28.44 23.43
N GLY A 369 13.95 28.76 24.15
CA GLY A 369 15.15 27.93 24.22
C GLY A 369 14.96 26.78 25.21
N VAL A 370 15.32 25.57 24.82
CA VAL A 370 15.48 24.44 25.73
C VAL A 370 16.98 24.23 25.95
N GLY A 371 17.47 24.62 27.13
CA GLY A 371 18.85 24.41 27.56
C GLY A 371 19.11 22.94 27.87
N LEU A 372 20.18 22.39 27.29
CA LEU A 372 20.72 21.07 27.63
C LEU A 372 21.72 21.22 28.78
N ASN A 373 21.47 20.54 29.90
CA ASN A 373 22.43 20.44 30.99
C ASN A 373 23.47 19.36 30.66
N GLN A 374 24.75 19.70 30.82
CA GLN A 374 25.92 18.90 30.46
C GLN A 374 26.16 17.72 31.41
N GLY A 375 26.74 16.64 30.87
CA GLY A 375 27.55 15.69 31.66
C GLY A 375 27.43 14.23 31.24
N GLY A 376 28.38 13.73 30.44
CA GLY A 376 28.56 12.29 30.24
C GLY A 376 29.29 11.92 28.95
N HIS A 377 30.63 11.88 28.98
CA HIS A 377 31.42 11.15 27.99
C HIS A 377 31.03 9.67 27.95
N ILE A 378 30.96 9.05 26.77
CA ILE A 378 31.46 7.69 26.49
C ILE A 378 31.68 7.50 24.97
N GLY A 379 32.95 7.20 24.65
CA GLY A 379 33.50 6.39 23.57
C GLY A 379 32.73 6.17 22.26
N ALA A 380 33.30 6.66 21.16
CA ALA A 380 33.06 6.16 19.82
C ALA A 380 33.71 4.78 19.62
N THR A 381 32.90 3.73 19.48
CA THR A 381 33.32 2.45 18.88
C THR A 381 32.65 2.26 17.53
N ARG A 382 33.48 2.34 16.50
CA ARG A 382 33.15 2.06 15.11
C ARG A 382 32.92 0.54 14.97
N SER A 383 31.68 0.09 14.80
CA SER A 383 31.40 -1.26 14.33
C SER A 383 31.08 -1.24 12.84
N LYS A 384 31.90 -1.96 12.07
CA LYS A 384 31.64 -2.32 10.68
C LYS A 384 30.40 -3.20 10.65
N GLN A 385 29.34 -2.77 9.99
CA GLN A 385 28.39 -3.66 9.33
C GLN A 385 27.77 -2.91 8.16
N GLY A 386 28.19 -3.29 6.95
CA GLY A 386 27.65 -2.78 5.71
C GLY A 386 26.17 -3.10 5.62
N GLY A 387 25.36 -2.10 5.29
CA GLY A 387 24.00 -2.31 4.87
C GLY A 387 23.99 -3.09 3.56
N LEU A 388 23.51 -4.32 3.59
CA LEU A 388 23.16 -5.07 2.40
C LEU A 388 21.98 -4.36 1.72
N ILE A 389 22.29 -3.61 0.66
CA ILE A 389 21.32 -3.23 -0.36
C ILE A 389 20.96 -4.54 -1.07
N PHE A 390 19.77 -5.08 -0.80
CA PHE A 390 19.31 -6.30 -1.46
C PHE A 390 18.89 -5.99 -2.90
N GLU A 391 19.75 -6.40 -3.81
CA GLU A 391 19.56 -6.42 -5.25
C GLU A 391 18.50 -7.49 -5.60
N MET A 392 17.40 -7.11 -6.26
CA MET A 392 16.43 -8.07 -6.80
C MET A 392 17.04 -8.76 -8.02
N GLN A 393 17.64 -9.94 -7.84
CA GLN A 393 17.98 -10.82 -8.96
C GLN A 393 16.79 -11.75 -9.24
N SER A 394 15.80 -11.27 -10.01
CA SER A 394 14.86 -12.12 -10.74
C SER A 394 15.33 -12.19 -12.19
N HIS A 395 15.49 -13.39 -12.76
CA HIS A 395 15.89 -13.55 -14.16
C HIS A 395 14.72 -13.48 -15.14
N ASP A 396 13.49 -13.37 -14.65
CA ASP A 396 12.30 -13.29 -15.48
C ASP A 396 11.37 -12.15 -15.03
N ILE A 397 10.96 -11.31 -15.99
CA ILE A 397 10.15 -10.12 -15.75
C ILE A 397 8.70 -10.50 -15.44
N SER A 398 8.26 -11.68 -15.92
CA SER A 398 6.95 -12.27 -15.58
C SER A 398 6.80 -12.53 -14.07
N ASP A 399 7.90 -12.86 -13.38
CA ASP A 399 7.90 -13.13 -11.93
C ASP A 399 7.72 -11.86 -11.10
N LEU A 400 8.27 -10.74 -11.55
CA LEU A 400 8.08 -9.41 -10.94
C LEU A 400 6.61 -8.95 -11.04
N ILE A 401 5.94 -9.25 -12.15
CA ILE A 401 4.54 -8.90 -12.37
C ILE A 401 3.60 -9.70 -11.48
N ALA A 402 3.81 -11.01 -11.40
CA ALA A 402 3.06 -11.92 -10.55
C ALA A 402 3.11 -11.48 -9.08
N LEU A 403 4.31 -11.15 -8.59
CA LEU A 403 4.53 -10.65 -7.25
C LEU A 403 3.79 -9.32 -7.02
N ALA A 404 3.91 -8.36 -7.94
CA ALA A 404 3.27 -7.06 -7.81
C ALA A 404 1.73 -7.11 -7.84
N ALA A 405 1.10 -7.97 -8.65
CA ALA A 405 -0.35 -7.95 -8.87
C ALA A 405 -1.22 -8.17 -7.61
N GLU A 406 -0.88 -9.12 -6.74
CA GLU A 406 -1.65 -9.37 -5.51
C GLU A 406 -1.44 -8.29 -4.43
N ASP A 407 -0.27 -7.65 -4.44
CA ASP A 407 0.08 -6.61 -3.48
C ASP A 407 -0.09 -5.18 -4.05
N LEU A 408 -0.59 -5.06 -5.29
CA LEU A 408 -0.75 -3.80 -6.01
C LEU A 408 -1.86 -2.94 -5.45
N VAL A 409 -2.91 -3.54 -4.88
CA VAL A 409 -3.97 -2.81 -4.15
C VAL A 409 -3.37 -1.88 -3.08
N TYR A 410 -2.19 -2.24 -2.56
CA TYR A 410 -1.46 -1.48 -1.56
C TYR A 410 -0.55 -0.40 -2.13
N LEU A 411 -0.36 -0.31 -3.44
CA LEU A 411 0.53 0.66 -4.09
C LEU A 411 0.05 2.08 -3.89
N LEU A 412 -1.22 2.38 -4.19
CA LEU A 412 -1.86 3.69 -4.01
C LEU A 412 -1.61 4.28 -2.60
N LEU A 413 -1.58 3.39 -1.62
CA LEU A 413 -1.47 3.69 -0.20
C LEU A 413 -0.02 3.66 0.27
N ARG A 414 0.82 2.84 -0.36
CA ARG A 414 2.28 2.85 -0.22
C ARG A 414 2.85 4.19 -0.68
N LEU A 415 2.32 4.77 -1.75
CA LEU A 415 2.70 6.11 -2.23
C LEU A 415 2.26 7.20 -1.24
N ALA A 416 1.06 7.10 -0.66
CA ALA A 416 0.62 8.09 0.33
C ALA A 416 1.32 7.95 1.71
N VAL A 417 1.67 6.72 2.12
CA VAL A 417 2.08 6.40 3.51
C VAL A 417 3.59 6.22 3.69
N LEU A 418 4.37 5.75 2.71
CA LEU A 418 5.75 5.31 2.96
C LEU A 418 6.82 6.38 2.77
N GLY A 419 6.80 7.41 3.60
CA GLY A 419 7.95 8.29 3.86
C GLY A 419 9.10 7.65 4.65
N CYS A 420 9.29 6.33 4.63
CA CYS A 420 10.38 5.68 5.38
C CYS A 420 10.98 4.48 4.64
N GLY A 421 12.25 4.61 4.26
CA GLY A 421 13.10 3.57 3.67
C GLY A 421 13.44 2.39 4.59
N ARG A 422 12.44 1.77 5.24
CA ARG A 422 12.62 0.60 6.12
C ARG A 422 11.62 -0.53 5.92
N TYR A 423 10.81 -0.53 4.88
CA TYR A 423 9.95 -1.66 4.55
C TYR A 423 10.37 -2.27 3.21
N PRO A 424 10.97 -3.48 3.21
CA PRO A 424 11.17 -4.25 1.99
C PRO A 424 9.85 -4.38 1.23
N ALA A 425 9.90 -4.23 -0.10
CA ALA A 425 8.85 -4.77 -0.94
C ALA A 425 8.72 -6.27 -0.61
N PHE A 426 7.49 -6.75 -0.41
CA PHE A 426 7.19 -8.15 -0.10
C PHE A 426 7.76 -8.65 1.22
N ASN A 427 6.98 -8.51 2.30
CA ASN A 427 7.20 -9.31 3.51
C ASN A 427 5.94 -10.10 3.84
N CYS A 428 6.02 -11.42 3.63
CA CYS A 428 5.42 -12.37 4.56
C CYS A 428 5.76 -11.91 5.98
N ILE A 429 4.74 -11.62 6.77
CA ILE A 429 4.79 -11.08 8.14
C ILE A 429 6.09 -11.46 8.87
N SER A 430 7.04 -10.53 8.92
CA SER A 430 8.09 -10.48 9.92
C SER A 430 7.91 -9.21 10.74
N THR A 431 7.05 -9.27 11.75
CA THR A 431 7.07 -8.32 12.87
C THR A 431 8.26 -8.58 13.77
#